data_AF-A0A1F3BSW9-F1
#
_entry.id   AF-A0A1F3BSW9-F1
#
_cell.length_a   1.000
_cell.length_b   1.000
_cell.length_c   1.000
_cell.angle_alpha   90.00
_cell.angle_beta   90.00
_cell.angle_gamma   90.00
#
_symmetry.space_group_name_H-M   'P 1'
#
loop_
_entity.id
_entity.type
_entity.pdbx_description
1 polymer ?
#
loop_
_entity_poly.entity_id
_entity_poly.type
_entity_poly.pdbx_seq_one_letter_code
_entity_poly.pdbx_strand_id
1 'polypeptide(L)'
;MIEDITRLGLRAVVLLRGVMVKKVDREILEWGLKELRPSELLEKYFPRLVEKPEFVHLLNILHLVYSLEGQLDFQIQEYGLDSVKDDLQEINVSLQQVAEAVEAGGDVQLVNKLRAAGDVT
;
A
#
# COMPACT_ATOMS: atom_id res chain seq x y z
N MET A 1 -1.50 13.26 -5.79
CA MET A 1 -1.95 12.75 -4.47
C MET A 1 -2.64 11.42 -4.61
N ILE A 2 -3.90 11.35 -5.09
CA ILE A 2 -4.63 10.07 -5.25
C ILE A 2 -3.77 9.10 -6.06
N GLU A 3 -3.43 9.46 -7.30
CA GLU A 3 -2.60 8.62 -8.17
C GLU A 3 -1.26 8.20 -7.54
N ASP A 4 -0.57 9.11 -6.83
CA ASP A 4 0.74 8.79 -6.21
C ASP A 4 0.59 7.76 -5.10
N ILE A 5 -0.39 7.94 -4.21
CA ILE A 5 -0.64 7.06 -3.07
C ILE A 5 -1.21 5.72 -3.56
N THR A 6 -2.09 5.73 -4.57
CA THR A 6 -2.59 4.50 -5.17
C THR A 6 -1.45 3.72 -5.84
N ARG A 7 -0.56 4.40 -6.56
CA ARG A 7 0.63 3.79 -7.17
C ARG A 7 1.58 3.22 -6.13
N LEU A 8 1.79 3.92 -5.01
CA LEU A 8 2.54 3.42 -3.86
C LEU A 8 1.95 2.11 -3.35
N GLY A 9 0.65 2.11 -3.02
CA GLY A 9 -0.06 0.93 -2.51
C GLY A 9 0.00 -0.26 -3.48
N LEU A 10 -0.22 -0.02 -4.77
CA LEU A 10 -0.14 -1.07 -5.80
C LEU A 10 1.26 -1.70 -5.87
N ARG A 11 2.32 -0.88 -5.80
CA ARG A 11 3.70 -1.40 -5.80
C ARG A 11 4.02 -2.16 -4.52
N ALA A 12 3.52 -1.70 -3.36
CA ALA A 12 3.64 -2.43 -2.10
C ALA A 12 2.96 -3.80 -2.20
N VAL A 13 1.72 -3.87 -2.70
CA VAL A 13 1.01 -5.15 -2.93
C VAL A 13 1.83 -6.12 -3.78
N VAL A 14 2.46 -5.64 -4.86
CA VAL A 14 3.31 -6.48 -5.71
C VAL A 14 4.51 -7.05 -4.92
N LEU A 15 5.17 -6.24 -4.09
CA LEU A 15 6.28 -6.68 -3.25
C LEU A 15 5.83 -7.74 -2.23
N LEU A 16 4.79 -7.45 -1.46
CA LEU A 16 4.29 -8.34 -0.40
C LEU A 16 3.74 -9.64 -0.98
N ARG A 17 3.06 -9.58 -2.12
CA ARG A 17 2.63 -10.79 -2.82
C ARG A 17 3.80 -11.60 -3.34
N GLY A 18 4.86 -10.94 -3.78
CA GLY A 18 6.14 -11.57 -4.13
C GLY A 18 6.72 -12.40 -2.98
N VAL A 19 6.55 -11.95 -1.74
CA VAL A 19 6.94 -12.72 -0.54
C VAL A 19 6.10 -13.98 -0.42
N MET A 20 4.77 -13.85 -0.54
CA MET A 20 3.83 -14.98 -0.45
C MET A 20 4.11 -16.08 -1.47
N VAL A 21 4.57 -15.69 -2.67
CA VAL A 21 4.94 -16.64 -3.74
C VAL A 21 6.43 -16.99 -3.77
N LYS A 22 7.19 -16.63 -2.73
CA LYS A 22 8.64 -16.91 -2.57
C LYS A 22 9.50 -16.41 -3.72
N LYS A 23 9.12 -15.27 -4.31
CA LYS A 23 9.87 -14.54 -5.35
C LYS A 23 10.59 -13.31 -4.83
N VAL A 24 10.20 -12.84 -3.64
CA VAL A 24 10.81 -11.72 -2.92
C VAL A 24 11.26 -12.25 -1.57
N ASP A 25 12.55 -12.12 -1.29
CA ASP A 25 13.11 -12.40 0.03
C ASP A 25 13.15 -11.11 0.88
N ARG A 26 13.72 -11.22 2.08
CA ARG A 26 13.86 -10.09 3.00
C ARG A 26 14.59 -8.91 2.37
N GLU A 27 15.73 -9.17 1.72
CA GLU A 27 16.59 -8.10 1.19
C GLU A 27 15.88 -7.33 0.06
N ILE A 28 15.22 -8.07 -0.84
CA ILE A 28 14.44 -7.46 -1.92
C ILE A 28 13.23 -6.69 -1.36
N LEU A 29 12.56 -7.22 -0.34
CA LEU A 29 11.44 -6.54 0.30
C LEU A 29 11.87 -5.23 0.96
N GLU A 30 12.93 -5.27 1.76
CA GLU A 30 13.46 -4.10 2.46
C GLU A 30 13.88 -3.00 1.48
N TRP A 31 14.66 -3.37 0.45
CA TRP A 31 15.05 -2.45 -0.60
C TRP A 31 13.82 -1.88 -1.34
N GLY A 32 12.87 -2.76 -1.68
CA GLY A 32 11.65 -2.38 -2.38
C GLY A 32 10.84 -1.35 -1.61
N LEU A 33 10.63 -1.55 -0.29
CA LEU A 33 9.91 -0.62 0.57
C LEU A 33 10.62 0.72 0.73
N LYS A 34 11.96 0.75 0.81
CA LYS A 34 12.73 2.00 0.83
C LYS A 34 12.58 2.79 -0.47
N GLU A 35 12.61 2.13 -1.61
CA GLU A 35 12.43 2.75 -2.94
C GLU A 35 11.03 3.32 -3.17
N LEU A 36 10.04 2.83 -2.42
CA LEU A 36 8.68 3.39 -2.44
C LEU A 36 8.62 4.79 -1.83
N ARG A 37 9.57 5.16 -0.95
CA ARG A 37 9.67 6.46 -0.29
C ARG A 37 8.34 6.92 0.34
N PRO A 38 7.71 6.10 1.19
CA PRO A 38 6.44 6.44 1.80
C PRO A 38 6.53 7.67 2.71
N SER A 39 7.67 7.91 3.36
CA SER A 39 7.95 9.10 4.17
C SER A 39 7.82 10.40 3.37
N GLU A 40 8.41 10.47 2.17
CA GLU A 40 8.31 11.66 1.30
C GLU A 40 6.85 11.96 0.91
N LEU A 41 6.06 10.93 0.60
CA LEU A 41 4.65 11.09 0.26
C LEU A 41 3.81 11.48 1.49
N LEU A 42 4.14 10.92 2.66
CA LEU A 42 3.47 11.25 3.93
C LEU A 42 3.71 12.72 4.25
N GLU A 43 4.96 13.18 4.32
CA GLU A 43 5.28 14.59 4.57
C GLU A 43 4.59 15.54 3.57
N LYS A 44 4.58 15.17 2.29
CA LYS A 44 4.01 16.00 1.22
C LYS A 44 2.49 16.12 1.29
N TYR A 45 1.79 15.03 1.64
CA TYR A 45 0.33 14.97 1.52
C TYR A 45 -0.42 14.95 2.84
N PHE A 46 0.25 14.72 3.97
CA PHE A 46 -0.37 14.63 5.30
C PHE A 46 -1.32 15.78 5.62
N PRO A 47 -0.97 17.08 5.41
CA PRO A 47 -1.89 18.17 5.72
C PRO A 47 -3.24 18.06 4.99
N ARG A 48 -3.22 17.65 3.71
CA ARG A 48 -4.44 17.50 2.90
C ARG A 48 -5.23 16.24 3.25
N LEU A 49 -4.53 15.18 3.65
CA LEU A 49 -5.15 13.90 3.99
C LEU A 49 -5.92 13.99 5.32
N VAL A 50 -5.41 14.73 6.30
CA VAL A 50 -6.04 14.83 7.62
C VAL A 50 -7.21 15.81 7.70
N GLU A 51 -7.26 16.79 6.79
CA GLU A 51 -8.34 17.78 6.74
C GLU A 51 -9.67 17.21 6.20
N LYS A 52 -9.61 16.07 5.52
CA LYS A 52 -10.68 15.58 4.65
C LYS A 52 -11.00 14.10 4.92
N PRO A 53 -12.12 13.80 5.59
CA PRO A 53 -12.52 12.42 5.89
C PRO A 53 -12.64 11.53 4.65
N GLU A 54 -12.94 12.11 3.48
CA GLU A 54 -13.01 11.38 2.21
C GLU A 54 -11.68 10.75 1.78
N PHE A 55 -10.55 11.17 2.37
CA PHE A 55 -9.22 10.65 2.06
C PHE A 55 -8.69 9.63 3.08
N VAL A 56 -9.53 9.16 4.02
CA VAL A 56 -9.11 8.21 5.05
C VAL A 56 -8.46 6.95 4.48
N HIS A 57 -8.98 6.41 3.37
CA HIS A 57 -8.42 5.20 2.76
C HIS A 57 -7.06 5.46 2.08
N LEU A 58 -6.85 6.67 1.54
CA LEU A 58 -5.54 7.08 1.02
C LEU A 58 -4.53 7.26 2.15
N LEU A 59 -4.96 7.87 3.26
CA LEU A 59 -4.14 8.00 4.46
C LEU A 59 -3.77 6.62 5.01
N ASN A 60 -4.70 5.67 5.03
CA ASN A 60 -4.45 4.31 5.50
C ASN A 60 -3.38 3.58 4.67
N ILE A 61 -3.49 3.62 3.33
CA ILE A 61 -2.46 3.04 2.44
C ILE A 61 -1.08 3.61 2.77
N LEU A 62 -1.00 4.94 2.88
CA LEU A 62 0.27 5.62 3.10
C LEU A 62 0.87 5.31 4.48
N HIS A 63 0.03 5.27 5.52
CA HIS A 63 0.44 4.89 6.87
C HIS A 63 0.89 3.42 6.97
N LEU A 64 0.19 2.49 6.31
CA LEU A 64 0.57 1.07 6.32
C LEU A 64 1.94 0.88 5.68
N VAL A 65 2.16 1.44 4.48
CA VAL A 65 3.45 1.32 3.78
C VAL A 65 4.57 2.03 4.55
N TYR A 66 4.30 3.20 5.14
CA TYR A 66 5.25 3.91 6.00
C TYR A 66 5.63 3.11 7.24
N SER A 67 4.64 2.51 7.93
CA SER A 67 4.87 1.73 9.14
C SER A 67 5.65 0.47 8.82
N LEU A 68 5.30 -0.22 7.74
CA LEU A 68 6.00 -1.41 7.29
C LEU A 68 7.46 -1.11 6.95
N GLU A 69 7.75 -0.02 6.23
CA GLU A 69 9.13 0.40 5.94
C GLU A 69 9.94 0.68 7.21
N GLY A 70 9.34 1.34 8.20
CA GLY A 70 10.01 1.68 9.46
C GLY A 70 10.11 0.53 10.48
N GLN A 71 9.27 -0.51 10.37
CA GLN A 71 9.15 -1.58 11.37
C GLN A 71 9.45 -2.98 10.82
N LEU A 72 9.84 -3.10 9.55
CA LEU A 72 10.03 -4.38 8.88
C LEU A 72 10.96 -5.32 9.65
N ASP A 73 12.11 -4.82 10.09
CA ASP A 73 13.10 -5.64 10.80
C ASP A 73 12.54 -6.24 12.08
N PHE A 74 11.82 -5.43 12.86
CA PHE A 74 11.18 -5.88 14.09
C PHE A 74 10.07 -6.90 13.78
N GLN A 75 9.21 -6.60 12.81
CA GLN A 75 8.12 -7.49 12.40
C GLN A 75 8.63 -8.86 11.93
N ILE A 76 9.68 -8.89 11.10
CA ILE A 76 10.29 -10.14 10.62
C ILE A 76 10.94 -10.90 11.78
N GLN A 77 11.62 -10.20 12.69
CA GLN A 77 12.29 -10.84 13.82
C GLN A 77 11.30 -11.52 14.77
N GLU A 78 10.18 -10.86 15.08
CA GLU A 78 9.21 -11.36 16.05
C GLU A 78 8.20 -12.36 15.45
N TYR A 79 7.80 -12.15 14.19
CA TYR A 79 6.67 -12.88 13.58
C TYR A 79 7.03 -13.63 12.30
N GLY A 80 8.27 -13.49 11.82
CA GLY A 80 8.73 -14.09 10.56
C GLY A 80 8.32 -13.29 9.32
N LEU A 81 8.94 -13.61 8.19
CA LEU A 81 8.73 -12.90 6.92
C LEU A 81 7.28 -13.03 6.41
N ASP A 82 6.60 -14.13 6.72
CA ASP A 82 5.23 -14.38 6.26
C ASP A 82 4.18 -13.49 6.95
N SER A 83 4.56 -12.78 8.02
CA SER A 83 3.69 -11.85 8.75
C SER A 83 3.20 -10.68 7.90
N VAL A 84 3.91 -10.33 6.82
CA VAL A 84 3.52 -9.26 5.88
C VAL A 84 2.23 -9.56 5.10
N LYS A 85 1.67 -10.77 5.28
CA LYS A 85 0.39 -11.16 4.70
C LYS A 85 -0.76 -10.30 5.20
N ASP A 86 -0.74 -9.90 6.48
CA ASP A 86 -1.82 -9.10 7.05
C ASP A 86 -1.76 -7.67 6.48
N ASP A 87 -0.55 -7.08 6.37
CA ASP A 87 -0.33 -5.80 5.69
C ASP A 87 -0.82 -5.83 4.23
N LEU A 88 -0.52 -6.93 3.51
CA LEU A 88 -0.99 -7.14 2.14
C LEU A 88 -2.52 -7.11 2.04
N GLN A 89 -3.22 -7.75 2.98
CA GLN A 89 -4.68 -7.76 3.02
C GLN A 89 -5.24 -6.37 3.29
N GLU A 90 -4.69 -5.66 4.28
CA GLU A 90 -5.15 -4.33 4.65
C GLU A 90 -4.93 -3.28 3.54
N ILE A 91 -3.78 -3.34 2.85
CA ILE A 91 -3.49 -2.47 1.72
C ILE A 91 -4.47 -2.75 0.57
N ASN A 92 -4.75 -4.03 0.27
CA ASN A 92 -5.72 -4.40 -0.78
C ASN A 92 -7.13 -3.89 -0.48
N VAL A 93 -7.61 -4.05 0.76
CA VAL A 93 -8.92 -3.54 1.19
C VAL A 93 -8.98 -2.02 1.02
N SER A 94 -7.92 -1.32 1.44
CA SER A 94 -7.86 0.14 1.31
C SER A 94 -7.84 0.60 -0.15
N LEU A 95 -7.13 -0.11 -1.03
CA LEU A 95 -7.12 0.16 -2.47
C LEU A 95 -8.50 -0.07 -3.11
N GLN A 96 -9.22 -1.11 -2.68
CA GLN A 96 -10.59 -1.36 -3.14
C GLN A 96 -11.53 -0.23 -2.72
N GLN A 97 -11.45 0.22 -1.47
CA GLN A 97 -12.27 1.34 -0.97
C GLN A 97 -11.97 2.65 -1.71
N VAL A 98 -10.70 2.89 -2.07
CA VAL A 98 -10.33 4.02 -2.94
C VAL A 98 -10.94 3.86 -4.33
N ALA A 99 -10.93 2.65 -4.91
CA ALA A 99 -11.53 2.40 -6.23
C ALA A 99 -13.03 2.71 -6.22
N GLU A 100 -13.76 2.23 -5.22
CA GLU A 100 -15.20 2.45 -5.07
C GLU A 100 -15.54 3.94 -4.93
N ALA A 101 -14.75 4.68 -4.13
CA ALA A 101 -14.92 6.12 -3.98
C ALA A 101 -14.64 6.90 -5.28
N VAL A 102 -13.64 6.48 -6.05
CA VAL A 102 -13.27 7.10 -7.33
C VAL A 102 -14.29 6.77 -8.43
N GLU A 103 -14.82 5.55 -8.46
CA GLU A 103 -15.87 5.11 -9.39
C GLU A 103 -17.15 5.93 -9.19
N ALA A 104 -17.55 6.16 -7.94
CA ALA A 104 -18.65 7.06 -7.61
C ALA A 104 -18.41 8.52 -8.07
N GLY A 105 -17.14 8.91 -8.24
CA GLY A 105 -16.71 10.19 -8.78
C GLY A 105 -16.49 10.23 -10.31
N GLY A 106 -16.58 9.10 -11.02
CA GLY A 106 -16.55 9.01 -12.48
C GLY A 106 -15.21 8.73 -13.17
N ASP A 107 -14.14 8.34 -12.45
CA ASP A 107 -12.83 8.01 -13.07
C ASP A 107 -12.60 6.50 -13.24
N VAL A 108 -13.05 5.98 -14.37
CA VAL A 108 -13.07 4.54 -14.71
C VAL A 108 -11.67 3.94 -14.96
N GLN A 109 -10.68 4.73 -15.36
CA GLN A 109 -9.35 4.20 -15.68
C GLN A 109 -8.55 3.79 -14.44
N LEU A 110 -8.67 4.55 -13.35
CA LEU A 110 -8.02 4.22 -12.09
C LEU A 110 -8.63 2.98 -11.43
N VAL A 111 -9.96 2.84 -11.54
CA VAL A 111 -10.73 1.70 -11.01
C VAL A 111 -10.27 0.37 -11.61
N ASN A 112 -10.09 0.31 -12.94
CA ASN A 112 -9.66 -0.92 -13.62
C ASN A 112 -8.27 -1.37 -13.18
N LYS A 113 -7.35 -0.43 -12.90
CA LYS A 113 -6.00 -0.76 -12.40
C LYS A 113 -6.05 -1.33 -10.98
N LEU A 114 -6.95 -0.82 -10.15
CA LEU A 114 -7.12 -1.24 -8.76
C LEU A 114 -7.72 -2.64 -8.67
N ARG A 115 -8.77 -2.92 -9.45
CA ARG A 115 -9.41 -4.26 -9.47
C ARG A 115 -8.45 -5.35 -9.93
N ALA A 116 -7.64 -5.09 -10.97
CA ALA A 116 -6.64 -6.05 -11.45
C ALA A 116 -5.56 -6.41 -10.41
N ALA A 117 -5.30 -5.54 -9.43
CA ALA A 117 -4.34 -5.79 -8.37
C ALA A 117 -4.92 -6.59 -7.19
N GLY A 118 -6.23 -6.48 -6.94
CA GLY A 118 -6.94 -7.23 -5.90
C GLY A 118 -7.38 -8.64 -6.31
N ASP A 119 -7.60 -8.89 -7.62
CA ASP A 119 -8.20 -10.14 -8.13
C ASP A 119 -7.24 -11.31 -8.36
N VAL A 120 -5.99 -11.22 -7.91
CA VAL A 120 -5.06 -12.32 -8.11
C VAL A 120 -5.00 -13.19 -6.85
N THR A 121 -5.90 -14.17 -6.85
CA THR A 121 -5.98 -15.32 -5.94
C THR A 121 -4.66 -16.06 -5.75
#